data_AF-A0A0A0PHP9-F1
#
_entry.id   AF-A0A0A0PHP9-F1
#
_cell.length_a   1.000
_cell.length_b   1.000
_cell.length_c   1.000
_cell.angle_alpha   90.00
_cell.angle_beta   90.00
_cell.angle_gamma   90.00
#
_symmetry.space_group_name_H-M   'P 1'
#
loop_
_entity.id
_entity.type
_entity.pdbx_description
1 polymer ?
#
loop_
_entity_poly.entity_id
_entity_poly.type
_entity_poly.pdbx_seq_one_letter_code
_entity_poly.pdbx_strand_id
1 'polypeptide(L)'
;KMEEDLNEEVSLIVFAKSGLETSEILAMLNEPFIMEQVKEADVITITGCGNDLLQSLEIYEKEKDEHVFLEASTHCQKNYSGMLEKIREIKGEKDTRYLVRLLNLYNPFPSIELADKWISGFNRHLKQLESAPQIKVIDTYAVFKGREKEYLSIDRVHPSSRGYEAMSEKLRAAGYGRLEG
;
A
#
# COMPACT_ATOMS: atom_id res chain seq x y z
N LYS A 1 -10.40 13.56 9.58
CA LYS A 1 -10.01 13.93 8.20
C LYS A 1 -11.10 13.59 7.19
N MET A 2 -11.29 12.33 6.76
CA MET A 2 -12.34 12.01 5.78
C MET A 2 -13.75 12.39 6.26
N GLU A 3 -14.09 12.11 7.52
CA GLU A 3 -15.37 12.54 8.11
C GLU A 3 -15.56 14.06 8.06
N GLU A 4 -14.49 14.82 8.28
CA GLU A 4 -14.52 16.29 8.25
C GLU A 4 -14.68 16.82 6.81
N ASP A 5 -14.05 16.16 5.84
CA ASP A 5 -14.09 16.56 4.42
C ASP A 5 -15.43 16.25 3.77
N LEU A 6 -16.03 15.10 4.11
CA LEU A 6 -17.30 14.65 3.55
C LEU A 6 -18.51 15.07 4.39
N ASN A 7 -18.28 15.56 5.61
CA ASN A 7 -19.32 15.89 6.57
C ASN A 7 -20.29 14.71 6.82
N GLU A 8 -19.71 13.51 6.97
CA GLU A 8 -20.40 12.23 7.18
C GLU A 8 -19.60 11.36 8.15
N GLU A 9 -20.27 10.53 8.97
CA GLU A 9 -19.58 9.57 9.85
C GLU A 9 -18.95 8.43 9.03
N VAL A 10 -17.75 7.97 9.43
CA VAL A 10 -17.05 6.88 8.73
C VAL A 10 -16.89 5.68 9.65
N SER A 11 -17.49 4.55 9.26
CA SER A 11 -17.21 3.26 9.90
C SER A 11 -15.88 2.69 9.41
N LEU A 12 -14.96 2.43 10.35
CA LEU A 12 -13.62 1.90 10.05
C LEU A 12 -13.50 0.43 10.46
N ILE A 13 -13.08 -0.41 9.52
CA ILE A 13 -12.75 -1.82 9.76
C ILE A 13 -11.33 -2.09 9.26
N VAL A 14 -10.51 -2.72 10.10
CA VAL A 14 -9.08 -2.94 9.81
C VAL A 14 -8.76 -4.42 9.84
N PHE A 15 -8.22 -4.92 8.72
CA PHE A 15 -7.63 -6.25 8.60
C PHE A 15 -6.13 -6.11 8.33
N ALA A 16 -5.34 -6.00 9.39
CA ALA A 16 -3.90 -5.84 9.28
C ALA A 16 -3.18 -6.58 10.42
N LYS A 17 -2.00 -7.14 10.11
CA LYS A 17 -1.12 -7.80 11.07
C LYS A 17 0.33 -7.58 10.67
N SER A 18 1.21 -7.34 11.64
CA SER A 18 2.66 -7.27 11.38
C SER A 18 3.16 -8.57 10.75
N GLY A 19 4.05 -8.45 9.77
CA GLY A 19 4.60 -9.60 9.04
C GLY A 19 3.75 -10.10 7.89
N LEU A 20 2.53 -9.59 7.69
CA LEU A 20 1.65 -10.04 6.61
C LEU A 20 2.23 -9.69 5.23
N GLU A 21 2.39 -10.69 4.38
CA GLU A 21 2.90 -10.57 3.01
C GLU A 21 1.77 -10.34 1.99
N THR A 22 2.12 -9.91 0.79
CA THR A 22 1.12 -9.60 -0.26
C THR A 22 0.29 -10.80 -0.70
N SER A 23 0.85 -12.01 -0.64
CA SER A 23 0.15 -13.27 -0.94
C SER A 23 -0.94 -13.58 0.09
N GLU A 24 -0.64 -13.32 1.36
CA GLU A 24 -1.57 -13.53 2.48
C GLU A 24 -2.72 -12.51 2.43
N ILE A 25 -2.43 -11.24 2.10
CA ILE A 25 -3.47 -10.21 1.90
C ILE A 25 -4.40 -10.63 0.75
N LEU A 26 -3.86 -11.13 -0.36
CA LEU A 26 -4.67 -11.66 -1.46
C LEU A 26 -5.53 -12.85 -1.02
N ALA A 27 -4.96 -13.78 -0.24
CA ALA A 27 -5.70 -14.94 0.26
C ALA A 27 -6.86 -14.53 1.18
N MET A 28 -6.66 -13.51 2.02
CA MET A 28 -7.68 -12.96 2.92
C MET A 28 -8.94 -12.46 2.20
N LEU A 29 -8.84 -12.07 0.92
CA LEU A 29 -10.01 -11.66 0.13
C LEU A 29 -10.97 -12.83 -0.21
N ASN A 30 -10.59 -14.07 0.09
CA ASN A 30 -11.48 -15.23 0.00
C ASN A 30 -12.17 -15.57 1.34
N GLU A 31 -11.77 -14.94 2.45
CA GLU A 31 -12.42 -15.18 3.74
C GLU A 31 -13.82 -14.55 3.74
N PRO A 32 -14.89 -15.30 4.06
CA PRO A 32 -16.27 -14.82 3.91
C PRO A 32 -16.54 -13.49 4.62
N PHE A 33 -16.04 -13.33 5.84
CA PHE A 33 -16.22 -12.11 6.62
C PHE A 33 -15.50 -10.92 6.00
N ILE A 34 -14.25 -11.09 5.53
CA ILE A 34 -13.49 -10.02 4.89
C ILE A 34 -14.13 -9.64 3.56
N MET A 35 -14.56 -10.64 2.78
CA MET A 35 -15.25 -10.42 1.51
C MET A 35 -16.52 -9.58 1.70
N GLU A 36 -17.30 -9.83 2.75
CA GLU A 36 -18.48 -9.02 3.09
C GLU A 36 -18.10 -7.56 3.39
N GLN A 37 -17.09 -7.33 4.22
CA GLN A 37 -16.64 -5.95 4.53
C GLN A 37 -16.06 -5.25 3.29
N VAL A 38 -15.30 -5.96 2.45
CA VAL A 38 -14.79 -5.43 1.18
C VAL A 38 -15.93 -5.08 0.24
N LYS A 39 -16.99 -5.90 0.19
CA LYS A 39 -18.17 -5.65 -0.64
C LYS A 39 -18.89 -4.35 -0.26
N GLU A 40 -19.01 -4.05 1.02
CA GLU A 40 -19.68 -2.82 1.49
C GLU A 40 -18.76 -1.59 1.51
N ALA A 41 -17.44 -1.75 1.52
CA ALA A 41 -16.51 -0.62 1.70
C ALA A 41 -16.49 0.42 0.56
N ASP A 42 -16.84 1.68 0.82
CA ASP A 42 -16.70 2.77 -0.18
C ASP A 42 -15.24 3.12 -0.47
N VAL A 43 -14.36 2.91 0.52
CA VAL A 43 -12.93 3.19 0.43
C VAL A 43 -12.13 2.01 0.94
N ILE A 44 -11.16 1.56 0.13
CA ILE A 44 -10.22 0.50 0.47
C ILE A 44 -8.81 1.07 0.39
N THR A 45 -8.02 0.90 1.46
CA THR A 45 -6.59 1.22 1.46
C THR A 45 -5.78 -0.05 1.57
N ILE A 46 -4.73 -0.20 0.76
CA ILE A 46 -3.86 -1.39 0.77
C ILE A 46 -2.40 -0.94 0.95
N THR A 47 -1.74 -1.57 1.93
CA THR A 47 -0.30 -1.50 2.18
C THR A 47 0.27 -2.91 2.21
N GLY A 48 1.46 -3.13 1.68
CA GLY A 48 2.11 -4.44 1.63
C GLY A 48 3.39 -4.40 0.80
N CYS A 49 4.14 -5.51 0.77
CA CYS A 49 5.46 -5.66 0.15
C CYS A 49 6.65 -5.09 0.97
N GLY A 50 6.39 -4.42 2.09
CA GLY A 50 7.46 -3.96 2.98
C GLY A 50 8.24 -5.13 3.61
N ASN A 51 7.54 -6.18 4.04
CA ASN A 51 8.17 -7.37 4.61
C ASN A 51 8.95 -8.17 3.55
N ASP A 52 8.37 -8.33 2.36
CA ASP A 52 9.01 -8.99 1.21
C ASP A 52 10.35 -8.29 0.87
N LEU A 53 10.40 -6.96 0.94
CA LEU A 53 11.62 -6.18 0.74
C LEU A 53 12.64 -6.38 1.87
N LEU A 54 12.21 -6.37 3.13
CA LEU A 54 13.11 -6.58 4.28
C LEU A 54 13.76 -7.96 4.24
N GLN A 55 12.98 -9.01 3.94
CA GLN A 55 13.52 -10.36 3.76
C GLN A 55 14.52 -10.41 2.60
N SER A 56 14.21 -9.75 1.49
CA SER A 56 15.11 -9.65 0.33
C SER A 56 16.44 -8.97 0.67
N LEU A 57 16.43 -7.92 1.52
CA LEU A 57 17.64 -7.28 2.04
C LEU A 57 18.48 -8.25 2.87
N GLU A 58 17.86 -9.00 3.78
CA GLU A 58 18.59 -9.97 4.61
C GLU A 58 19.23 -11.11 3.79
N ILE A 59 18.55 -11.57 2.74
CA ILE A 59 19.09 -12.59 1.82
C ILE A 59 20.24 -12.00 1.00
N TYR A 60 20.05 -10.81 0.42
CA TYR A 60 21.10 -10.13 -0.33
C TYR A 60 22.34 -9.87 0.50
N GLU A 61 22.20 -9.52 1.78
CA GLU A 61 23.35 -9.31 2.67
C GLU A 61 24.21 -10.56 2.79
N LYS A 62 23.61 -11.76 2.77
CA LYS A 62 24.30 -13.06 2.87
C LYS A 62 24.81 -13.59 1.54
N GLU A 63 23.98 -13.51 0.50
CA GLU A 63 24.20 -14.21 -0.78
C GLU A 63 24.71 -13.30 -1.90
N LYS A 64 24.55 -11.98 -1.76
CA LYS A 64 24.89 -10.96 -2.77
C LYS A 64 24.17 -11.15 -4.11
N ASP A 65 23.06 -11.88 -4.12
CA ASP A 65 22.24 -12.06 -5.31
C ASP A 65 21.20 -10.95 -5.44
N GLU A 66 21.34 -10.09 -6.45
CA GLU A 66 20.37 -9.04 -6.77
C GLU A 66 19.01 -9.60 -7.25
N HIS A 67 18.95 -10.86 -7.69
CA HIS A 67 17.74 -11.48 -8.24
C HIS A 67 16.61 -11.60 -7.21
N VAL A 68 16.94 -11.79 -5.92
CA VAL A 68 15.95 -11.93 -4.84
C VAL A 68 14.95 -10.76 -4.78
N PHE A 69 15.43 -9.54 -5.07
CA PHE A 69 14.57 -8.36 -5.10
C PHE A 69 13.65 -8.31 -6.32
N LEU A 70 14.13 -8.80 -7.46
CA LEU A 70 13.33 -8.88 -8.68
C LEU A 70 12.19 -9.91 -8.49
N GLU A 71 12.49 -11.04 -7.86
CA GLU A 71 11.50 -12.06 -7.52
C GLU A 71 10.44 -11.51 -6.55
N ALA A 72 10.87 -10.89 -5.44
CA ALA A 72 9.97 -10.28 -4.47
C ALA A 72 9.10 -9.18 -5.12
N SER A 73 9.71 -8.28 -5.90
CA SER A 73 8.97 -7.23 -6.61
C SER A 73 7.96 -7.80 -7.59
N THR A 74 8.31 -8.87 -8.32
CA THR A 74 7.41 -9.52 -9.29
C THR A 74 6.25 -10.21 -8.58
N HIS A 75 6.53 -10.89 -7.47
CA HIS A 75 5.53 -11.51 -6.61
C HIS A 75 4.54 -10.49 -6.07
N CYS A 76 5.04 -9.40 -5.47
CA CYS A 76 4.20 -8.31 -4.98
C CYS A 76 3.36 -7.70 -6.10
N GLN A 77 3.93 -7.41 -7.27
CA GLN A 77 3.20 -6.84 -8.40
C GLN A 77 2.04 -7.75 -8.83
N LYS A 78 2.30 -9.05 -8.96
CA LYS A 78 1.27 -10.05 -9.29
C LYS A 78 0.16 -10.06 -8.25
N ASN A 79 0.52 -10.02 -6.96
CA ASN A 79 -0.46 -10.05 -5.89
C ASN A 79 -1.29 -8.76 -5.82
N TYR A 80 -0.69 -7.58 -6.04
CA TYR A 80 -1.44 -6.32 -6.16
C TYR A 80 -2.42 -6.34 -7.32
N SER A 81 -2.01 -6.84 -8.49
CA SER A 81 -2.93 -7.01 -9.61
C SER A 81 -4.07 -7.98 -9.26
N GLY A 82 -3.76 -9.11 -8.63
CA GLY A 82 -4.75 -10.09 -8.20
C GLY A 82 -5.72 -9.54 -7.15
N MET A 83 -5.24 -8.71 -6.22
CA MET A 83 -6.09 -8.06 -5.21
C MET A 83 -7.08 -7.09 -5.87
N LEU A 84 -6.63 -6.30 -6.84
CA LEU A 84 -7.52 -5.39 -7.57
C LEU A 84 -8.56 -6.15 -8.40
N GLU A 85 -8.16 -7.22 -9.08
CA GLU A 85 -9.08 -8.09 -9.80
C GLU A 85 -10.12 -8.70 -8.86
N LYS A 86 -9.67 -9.23 -7.72
CA LYS A 86 -10.56 -9.82 -6.71
C LYS A 86 -11.51 -8.81 -6.09
N ILE A 87 -11.05 -7.59 -5.80
CA ILE A 87 -11.92 -6.51 -5.31
C ILE A 87 -12.98 -6.18 -6.37
N ARG A 88 -12.61 -6.11 -7.64
CA ARG A 88 -13.58 -5.88 -8.74
C ARG A 88 -14.61 -7.00 -8.84
N GLU A 89 -14.20 -8.26 -8.69
CA GLU A 89 -15.11 -9.41 -8.63
C GLU A 89 -16.10 -9.30 -7.46
N ILE A 90 -15.61 -8.95 -6.26
CA ILE A 90 -16.41 -8.85 -5.03
C ILE A 90 -17.43 -7.69 -5.14
N LYS A 91 -17.00 -6.54 -5.65
CA LYS A 91 -17.84 -5.35 -5.88
C LYS A 91 -18.84 -5.56 -7.03
N GLY A 92 -18.50 -6.42 -7.97
CA GLY A 92 -19.22 -6.63 -9.22
C GLY A 92 -18.76 -5.65 -10.31
N GLU A 93 -18.62 -6.17 -11.53
CA GLU A 93 -18.07 -5.46 -12.71
C GLU A 93 -18.76 -4.12 -13.08
N LYS A 94 -19.96 -3.86 -12.55
CA LYS A 94 -20.73 -2.64 -12.82
C LYS A 94 -20.61 -1.58 -11.72
N ASP A 95 -20.23 -1.95 -10.49
CA ASP A 95 -20.07 -0.96 -9.44
C ASP A 95 -18.72 -0.25 -9.60
N THR A 96 -18.78 1.07 -9.75
CA THR A 96 -17.63 1.93 -9.98
C THR A 96 -17.57 3.08 -8.96
N ARG A 97 -18.35 2.97 -7.87
CA ARG A 97 -18.48 4.00 -6.83
C ARG A 97 -17.46 3.86 -5.70
N TYR A 98 -16.86 2.68 -5.55
CA TYR A 98 -15.80 2.46 -4.58
C TYR A 98 -14.46 3.04 -5.05
N LEU A 99 -13.56 3.24 -4.10
CA LEU A 99 -12.24 3.79 -4.33
C LEU A 99 -11.17 2.89 -3.70
N VAL A 100 -10.06 2.70 -4.41
CA VAL A 100 -8.91 1.93 -3.91
C VAL A 100 -7.67 2.81 -3.88
N ARG A 101 -7.03 2.92 -2.72
CA ARG A 101 -5.81 3.69 -2.50
C ARG A 101 -4.69 2.73 -2.16
N LEU A 102 -3.77 2.54 -3.10
CA LEU A 102 -2.60 1.70 -2.91
C LEU A 102 -1.46 2.60 -2.43
N LEU A 103 -0.86 2.28 -1.28
CA LEU A 103 0.29 3.04 -0.79
C LEU A 103 1.56 2.36 -1.30
N ASN A 104 2.40 3.11 -2.02
CA ASN A 104 3.69 2.59 -2.48
C ASN A 104 4.69 2.45 -1.31
N LEU A 105 5.89 1.93 -1.56
CA LEU A 105 6.90 1.74 -0.52
C LEU A 105 7.76 2.99 -0.34
N TYR A 106 8.05 3.36 0.91
CA TYR A 106 9.13 4.29 1.24
C TYR A 106 10.45 3.54 1.50
N ASN A 107 11.57 4.27 1.49
CA ASN A 107 12.89 3.71 1.78
C ASN A 107 13.31 4.01 3.24
N PRO A 108 13.27 3.03 4.15
CA PRO A 108 13.78 3.21 5.51
C PRO A 108 15.31 3.26 5.59
N PHE A 109 16.02 2.84 4.53
CA PHE A 109 17.49 2.75 4.49
C PHE A 109 18.06 3.60 3.33
N PRO A 110 17.97 4.95 3.41
CA PRO A 110 18.40 5.83 2.31
C PRO A 110 19.90 5.74 1.98
N SER A 111 20.72 5.21 2.89
CA SER A 111 22.15 4.95 2.64
C SER A 111 22.44 3.71 1.79
N ILE A 112 21.45 2.84 1.59
CA ILE A 112 21.58 1.63 0.76
C ILE A 112 21.04 1.95 -0.62
N GLU A 113 21.91 2.35 -1.55
CA GLU A 113 21.52 2.71 -2.93
C GLU A 113 20.73 1.60 -3.63
N LEU A 114 21.09 0.35 -3.33
CA LEU A 114 20.41 -0.82 -3.88
C LEU A 114 18.95 -0.90 -3.42
N ALA A 115 18.66 -0.62 -2.15
CA ALA A 115 17.29 -0.58 -1.63
C ALA A 115 16.47 0.50 -2.36
N ASP A 116 17.06 1.67 -2.60
CA ASP A 116 16.41 2.77 -3.32
C ASP A 116 16.07 2.39 -4.77
N LYS A 117 17.01 1.74 -5.48
CA LYS A 117 16.81 1.22 -6.84
C LYS A 117 15.61 0.27 -6.90
N TRP A 118 15.53 -0.68 -5.96
CA TRP A 118 14.45 -1.67 -5.94
C TRP A 118 13.10 -1.09 -5.58
N ILE A 119 13.04 -0.28 -4.51
CA ILE A 119 11.82 0.42 -4.10
C ILE A 119 11.31 1.28 -5.25
N SER A 120 12.19 2.05 -5.89
CA SER A 120 11.82 2.87 -7.05
C SER A 120 11.31 2.03 -8.22
N GLY A 121 11.90 0.86 -8.46
CA GLY A 121 11.44 -0.10 -9.46
C GLY A 121 10.03 -0.61 -9.17
N PHE A 122 9.83 -1.14 -7.96
CA PHE A 122 8.52 -1.60 -7.49
C PHE A 122 7.47 -0.49 -7.57
N ASN A 123 7.79 0.71 -7.08
CA ASN A 123 6.86 1.84 -7.06
C ASN A 123 6.44 2.27 -8.48
N ARG A 124 7.34 2.21 -9.47
CA ARG A 124 7.00 2.45 -10.88
C ARG A 124 6.03 1.39 -11.42
N HIS A 125 6.22 0.12 -11.09
CA HIS A 125 5.30 -0.94 -11.50
C HIS A 125 3.95 -0.82 -10.80
N LEU A 126 3.93 -0.53 -9.49
CA LEU A 126 2.69 -0.30 -8.76
C LEU A 126 1.89 0.84 -9.37
N LYS A 127 2.57 1.92 -9.80
CA LYS A 127 1.94 3.06 -10.48
C LYS A 127 1.21 2.69 -11.78
N GLN A 128 1.59 1.60 -12.45
CA GLN A 128 0.89 1.11 -13.65
C GLN A 128 -0.52 0.58 -13.34
N LEU A 129 -0.81 0.25 -12.07
CA LEU A 129 -2.15 -0.16 -11.62
C LEU A 129 -3.09 1.03 -11.36
N GLU A 130 -2.59 2.26 -11.44
CA GLU A 130 -3.42 3.44 -11.25
C GLU A 130 -4.46 3.57 -12.37
N SER A 131 -5.70 3.80 -11.97
CA SER A 131 -6.83 4.08 -12.86
C SER A 131 -7.67 5.18 -12.20
N ALA A 132 -7.14 6.40 -12.26
CA ALA A 132 -7.73 7.54 -11.57
C ALA A 132 -9.10 7.92 -12.18
N PRO A 133 -10.07 8.37 -11.36
CA PRO A 133 -9.95 8.67 -9.94
C PRO A 133 -10.16 7.46 -9.01
N GLN A 134 -10.58 6.31 -9.54
CA GLN A 134 -11.05 5.16 -8.77
C GLN A 134 -9.92 4.44 -8.02
N ILE A 135 -8.85 4.12 -8.74
CA ILE A 135 -7.67 3.48 -8.17
C ILE A 135 -6.55 4.52 -8.22
N LYS A 136 -6.01 4.90 -7.07
CA LYS A 136 -4.86 5.83 -6.98
C LYS A 136 -3.71 5.19 -6.24
N VAL A 137 -2.50 5.42 -6.73
CA VAL A 137 -1.27 5.07 -6.04
C VAL A 137 -0.74 6.28 -5.29
N ILE A 138 -0.75 6.16 -3.96
CA ILE A 138 -0.29 7.17 -3.02
C ILE A 138 1.22 7.09 -2.90
N ASP A 139 1.87 8.20 -3.22
CA ASP A 139 3.33 8.30 -3.21
C ASP A 139 3.87 8.55 -1.80
N THR A 140 3.93 7.49 -0.99
CA THR A 140 4.53 7.53 0.34
C THR A 140 6.05 7.65 0.26
N TYR A 141 6.69 7.14 -0.79
CA TYR A 141 8.13 7.32 -1.01
C TYR A 141 8.54 8.79 -0.93
N ALA A 142 7.85 9.67 -1.67
CA ALA A 142 8.11 11.10 -1.62
C ALA A 142 7.79 11.76 -0.26
N VAL A 143 6.87 11.17 0.52
CA VAL A 143 6.54 11.66 1.87
C VAL A 143 7.72 11.45 2.82
N PHE A 144 8.39 10.30 2.75
CA PHE A 144 9.46 9.94 3.68
C PHE A 144 10.84 10.41 3.24
N LYS A 145 11.08 10.58 1.94
CA LYS A 145 12.39 10.93 1.39
C LYS A 145 12.94 12.22 2.02
N GLY A 146 14.09 12.12 2.69
CA GLY A 146 14.76 13.22 3.39
C GLY A 146 14.17 13.59 4.76
N ARG A 147 13.14 12.86 5.22
CA ARG A 147 12.47 13.05 6.53
C ARG A 147 12.45 11.77 7.36
N GLU A 148 13.25 10.77 6.99
CA GLU A 148 13.29 9.44 7.60
C GLU A 148 13.54 9.52 9.11
N LYS A 149 14.42 10.42 9.54
CA LYS A 149 14.74 10.65 10.97
C LYS A 149 13.53 11.11 11.80
N GLU A 150 12.60 11.82 11.20
CA GLU A 150 11.40 12.35 11.87
C GLU A 150 10.20 11.40 11.71
N TYR A 151 10.12 10.75 10.55
CA TYR A 151 8.95 9.99 10.12
C TYR A 151 9.07 8.50 10.39
N LEU A 152 10.25 7.97 10.72
CA LEU A 152 10.42 6.60 11.18
C LEU A 152 10.43 6.51 12.70
N SER A 153 9.97 5.36 13.19
CA SER A 153 9.93 5.02 14.61
C SER A 153 11.32 4.63 15.13
N ILE A 154 11.39 4.20 16.40
CA ILE A 154 12.64 3.77 17.03
C ILE A 154 13.27 2.56 16.33
N ASP A 155 12.48 1.71 15.68
CA ASP A 155 12.97 0.55 14.93
C ASP A 155 13.57 0.91 13.57
N ARG A 156 13.48 2.18 13.16
CA ARG A 156 13.98 2.72 11.89
C ARG A 156 13.39 2.05 10.63
N VAL A 157 12.27 1.35 10.77
CA VAL A 157 11.60 0.66 9.66
C VAL A 157 10.14 1.10 9.57
N HIS A 158 9.42 1.09 10.68
CA HIS A 158 8.01 1.47 10.71
C HIS A 158 7.84 2.98 10.88
N PRO A 159 6.71 3.58 10.44
CA PRO A 159 6.47 4.99 10.64
C PRO A 159 6.30 5.37 12.11
N SER A 160 6.73 6.58 12.46
CA SER A 160 6.35 7.24 13.72
C SER A 160 4.94 7.83 13.61
N SER A 161 4.40 8.34 14.72
CA SER A 161 3.12 9.09 14.68
C SER A 161 3.16 10.26 13.68
N ARG A 162 4.32 10.93 13.51
CA ARG A 162 4.48 12.00 12.51
C ARG A 162 4.48 11.45 11.08
N GLY A 163 5.09 10.29 10.86
CA GLY A 163 5.06 9.60 9.58
C GLY A 163 3.63 9.19 9.19
N TYR A 164 2.88 8.58 10.11
CA TYR A 164 1.48 8.22 9.89
C TYR A 164 0.59 9.44 9.61
N GLU A 165 0.79 10.55 10.34
CA GLU A 165 0.08 11.79 10.08
C GLU A 165 0.36 12.30 8.65
N ALA A 166 1.62 12.32 8.22
CA ALA A 166 2.00 12.75 6.88
C ALA A 166 1.43 11.83 5.78
N MET A 167 1.36 10.52 6.03
CA MET A 167 0.69 9.57 5.13
C MET A 167 -0.81 9.86 5.02
N SER A 168 -1.46 10.16 6.15
CA SER A 168 -2.89 10.48 6.18
C SER A 168 -3.22 11.76 5.42
N GLU A 169 -2.35 12.78 5.48
CA GLU A 169 -2.51 14.00 4.69
C GLU A 169 -2.29 13.73 3.20
N LYS A 170 -1.38 12.83 2.84
CA LYS A 170 -1.17 12.44 1.45
C LYS A 170 -2.38 11.68 0.88
N LEU A 171 -3.03 10.85 1.69
CA LEU A 171 -4.30 10.18 1.35
C LEU A 171 -5.42 11.20 1.15
N ARG A 172 -5.59 12.14 2.09
CA ARG A 172 -6.57 13.24 1.99
C ARG A 172 -6.38 14.06 0.72
N ALA A 173 -5.14 14.46 0.43
CA ALA A 173 -4.79 15.24 -0.77
C ALA A 173 -5.04 14.49 -2.09
N ALA A 174 -5.19 13.16 -2.06
CA ALA A 174 -5.57 12.39 -3.24
C ALA A 174 -7.06 12.54 -3.59
N GLY A 175 -7.87 13.15 -2.71
CA GLY A 175 -9.29 13.40 -2.91
C GLY A 175 -10.16 12.13 -2.82
N TYR A 176 -11.47 12.35 -2.86
CA TYR A 176 -12.49 11.32 -2.68
C TYR A 176 -13.25 11.00 -3.97
N GLY A 177 -12.83 11.52 -5.12
CA GLY A 177 -13.39 11.16 -6.41
C GLY A 177 -14.89 11.39 -6.45
N ARG A 178 -15.67 10.34 -6.75
CA ARG A 178 -17.14 10.43 -6.84
C ARG A 178 -17.85 10.49 -5.49
N LEU A 179 -17.15 10.35 -4.37
CA LEU A 179 -17.74 10.55 -3.04
C LEU A 179 -17.83 12.04 -2.67
N GLU A 180 -17.23 12.94 -3.46
CA GLU A 180 -17.25 14.39 -3.20
C GLU A 180 -18.57 15.09 -3.57
N GLY A 181 -19.61 14.33 -3.98
CA GLY A 181 -20.92 14.85 -4.40
C GLY A 181 -21.20 14.70 -5.88
#